data_AF-A0A2N1A703-F1
#
_entry.id   AF-A0A2N1A703-F1
#
_cell.length_a   1.000
_cell.length_b   1.000
_cell.length_c   1.000
_cell.angle_alpha   90.00
_cell.angle_beta   90.00
_cell.angle_gamma   90.00
#
_symmetry.space_group_name_H-M   'P 1'
#
loop_
_entity.id
_entity.type
_entity.pdbx_description
1 polymer ?
#
loop_
_entity_poly.entity_id
_entity_poly.type
_entity_poly.pdbx_seq_one_letter_code
_entity_poly.pdbx_strand_id
1 'polypeptide(L)'
;MQLLSNKNAQEFLIIHEQQGDQIVAQFVDSLGNTQGKSFTEKLSNLLDVGWNHCNAAIAIGLEKFRAGETNSADVSYALHQIFPLGRKIGLPNGQVGSIASYANTHADGYYMYLEIDGVLQRLKMNARWRLLPSDKLLALPYYPAPFTKEEKATILEFDQWAGGY
;
A
#
# COMPACT_ATOMS: atom_id res chain seq x y z
N MET A 1 -9.84 -11.99 6.39
CA MET A 1 -9.64 -11.79 4.94
C MET A 1 -8.14 -11.85 4.66
N GLN A 2 -7.67 -12.78 3.82
CA GLN A 2 -6.23 -12.85 3.48
C GLN A 2 -6.02 -12.14 2.13
N LEU A 3 -5.16 -11.12 2.13
CA LEU A 3 -4.83 -10.34 0.95
C LEU A 3 -3.39 -10.65 0.54
N LEU A 4 -3.16 -10.88 -0.75
CA LEU A 4 -1.83 -10.93 -1.33
C LEU A 4 -1.59 -9.66 -2.15
N SER A 5 -0.35 -9.19 -2.19
CA SER A 5 0.11 -8.20 -3.16
C SER A 5 1.24 -8.77 -3.98
N ASN A 6 1.33 -8.38 -5.25
CA ASN A 6 2.50 -8.73 -6.05
C ASN A 6 3.76 -8.05 -5.48
N LYS A 7 4.95 -8.46 -5.92
CA LYS A 7 6.25 -7.94 -5.45
C LYS A 7 6.39 -6.41 -5.47
N ASN A 8 5.60 -5.74 -6.30
CA ASN A 8 5.63 -4.28 -6.47
C ASN A 8 4.43 -3.57 -5.82
N ALA A 9 3.58 -4.29 -5.08
CA ALA A 9 2.34 -3.80 -4.48
C ALA A 9 1.40 -3.07 -5.47
N GLN A 10 1.44 -3.45 -6.75
CA GLN A 10 0.64 -2.86 -7.83
C GLN A 10 -0.68 -3.59 -8.04
N GLU A 11 -0.68 -4.89 -7.77
CA GLU A 11 -1.83 -5.76 -7.95
C GLU A 11 -2.07 -6.50 -6.65
N PHE A 12 -3.34 -6.75 -6.37
CA PHE A 12 -3.79 -7.39 -5.15
C PHE A 12 -4.68 -8.58 -5.48
N LEU A 13 -4.58 -9.63 -4.66
CA LEU A 13 -5.48 -10.78 -4.68
C LEU A 13 -6.16 -10.91 -3.32
N ILE A 14 -7.47 -11.08 -3.31
CA ILE A 14 -8.19 -11.55 -2.13
C ILE A 14 -8.28 -13.07 -2.19
N ILE A 15 -7.95 -13.74 -1.08
CA ILE A 15 -8.19 -15.17 -0.90
C ILE A 15 -9.56 -15.32 -0.23
N HIS A 16 -10.48 -15.96 -0.94
CA HIS A 16 -11.83 -16.26 -0.46
C HIS A 16 -11.88 -17.55 0.34
N GLU A 17 -11.19 -18.57 -0.18
CA GLU A 17 -11.12 -19.91 0.43
C GLU A 17 -9.69 -20.44 0.36
N GLN A 18 -9.29 -21.19 1.38
CA GLN A 18 -8.01 -21.89 1.42
C GLN A 18 -8.21 -23.29 2.01
N GLN A 19 -7.82 -24.31 1.26
CA GLN A 19 -7.77 -25.70 1.70
C GLN A 19 -6.36 -26.26 1.49
N GLY A 20 -5.56 -26.25 2.56
CA GLY A 20 -4.15 -26.59 2.49
C GLY A 20 -3.39 -25.59 1.62
N ASP A 21 -2.74 -26.08 0.56
CA ASP A 21 -2.02 -25.28 -0.42
C ASP A 21 -2.93 -24.77 -1.56
N GLN A 22 -4.15 -25.28 -1.69
CA GLN A 22 -5.07 -24.84 -2.74
C GLN A 22 -5.90 -23.66 -2.24
N ILE A 23 -5.95 -22.58 -3.02
CA ILE A 23 -6.71 -21.37 -2.72
C ILE A 23 -7.69 -21.02 -3.83
N VAL A 24 -8.79 -20.38 -3.47
CA VAL A 24 -9.67 -19.65 -4.39
C VAL A 24 -9.40 -18.16 -4.20
N ALA A 25 -8.80 -17.53 -5.20
CA ALA A 25 -8.40 -16.13 -5.16
C ALA A 25 -9.09 -15.31 -6.25
N GLN A 26 -9.11 -14.00 -6.09
CA GLN A 26 -9.64 -13.07 -7.10
C GLN A 26 -8.83 -11.78 -7.08
N PHE A 27 -8.61 -11.20 -8.25
CA PHE A 27 -7.97 -9.88 -8.35
C PHE A 27 -8.83 -8.84 -7.66
N VAL A 28 -8.17 -7.89 -7.00
CA VAL A 28 -8.82 -6.73 -6.43
C VAL A 28 -8.00 -5.49 -6.80
N ASP A 29 -8.69 -4.38 -7.08
CA ASP A 29 -8.02 -3.11 -7.35
C ASP A 29 -7.41 -2.51 -6.07
N SER A 30 -6.76 -1.34 -6.17
CA SER A 30 -6.18 -0.61 -5.03
C SER A 30 -7.21 -0.19 -3.97
N LEU A 31 -8.50 -0.39 -4.26
CA LEU A 31 -9.65 -0.07 -3.41
C LEU A 31 -10.30 -1.34 -2.90
N GLY A 32 -9.66 -2.47 -3.20
CA GLY A 32 -10.16 -3.82 -3.29
C GLY A 32 -11.62 -4.04 -3.61
N ASN A 33 -12.10 -3.38 -4.67
CA ASN A 33 -13.20 -3.95 -5.45
C ASN A 33 -12.67 -5.17 -6.21
N THR A 34 -13.46 -6.23 -6.24
CA THR A 34 -13.13 -7.43 -6.99
C THR A 34 -13.10 -7.16 -8.50
N GLN A 35 -12.11 -7.74 -9.17
CA GLN A 35 -11.83 -7.61 -10.58
C GLN A 35 -11.82 -9.00 -11.21
N GLY A 36 -12.53 -9.16 -12.34
CA GLY A 36 -12.61 -10.43 -13.05
C GLY A 36 -13.32 -11.54 -12.26
N LYS A 37 -13.08 -12.80 -12.66
CA LYS A 37 -13.63 -13.99 -12.00
C LYS A 37 -12.63 -14.55 -10.99
N SER A 38 -13.15 -15.19 -9.94
CA SER A 38 -12.31 -15.98 -9.04
C SER A 38 -11.65 -17.14 -9.79
N PHE A 39 -10.45 -17.50 -9.36
CA PHE A 39 -9.67 -18.60 -9.92
C PHE A 39 -9.08 -19.44 -8.79
N THR A 40 -8.76 -20.69 -9.11
CA THR A 40 -8.14 -21.62 -8.17
C THR A 40 -6.67 -21.76 -8.52
N GLU A 41 -5.80 -21.63 -7.54
CA GLU A 41 -4.34 -21.75 -7.70
C GLU A 41 -3.72 -22.31 -6.42
N LYS A 42 -2.46 -22.74 -6.48
CA LYS A 42 -1.69 -23.06 -5.28
C LYS A 42 -1.08 -21.80 -4.66
N LEU A 43 -1.16 -21.68 -3.34
CA LEU A 43 -0.54 -20.57 -2.62
C LEU A 43 0.98 -20.58 -2.81
N SER A 44 1.62 -21.74 -2.74
CA SER A 44 3.05 -21.93 -3.01
C SER A 44 3.47 -21.33 -4.36
N ASN A 45 2.76 -21.66 -5.45
CA ASN A 45 3.01 -21.12 -6.79
C ASN A 45 2.93 -19.59 -6.83
N LEU A 46 1.94 -19.00 -6.15
CA LEU A 46 1.79 -17.55 -6.10
C LEU A 46 2.95 -16.90 -5.35
N LEU A 47 3.36 -17.48 -4.22
CA LEU A 47 4.51 -16.99 -3.46
C LEU A 47 5.81 -17.07 -4.29
N ASP A 48 6.01 -18.17 -5.03
CA ASP A 48 7.19 -18.39 -5.88
C ASP A 48 7.30 -17.37 -7.02
N VAL A 49 6.18 -16.95 -7.61
CA VAL A 49 6.17 -15.91 -8.66
C VAL A 49 6.17 -14.48 -8.10
N GLY A 50 6.32 -14.34 -6.77
CA GLY A 50 6.54 -13.07 -6.10
C GLY A 50 5.28 -12.40 -5.55
N TRP A 51 4.19 -13.12 -5.35
CA TRP A 51 3.11 -12.66 -4.48
C TRP A 51 3.51 -12.77 -3.02
N ASN A 52 3.02 -11.88 -2.18
CA ASN A 52 3.32 -11.86 -0.76
C ASN A 52 2.06 -11.55 0.03
N HIS A 53 1.95 -12.09 1.24
CA HIS A 53 0.90 -11.68 2.17
C HIS A 53 1.00 -10.19 2.45
N CYS A 54 -0.09 -9.46 2.24
CA CYS A 54 -0.18 -8.08 2.69
C CYS A 54 -0.09 -8.05 4.22
N ASN A 55 0.62 -7.06 4.74
CA ASN A 55 0.61 -6.75 6.16
C ASN A 55 -0.85 -6.51 6.60
N ALA A 56 -1.26 -7.16 7.69
CA ALA A 56 -2.61 -7.06 8.25
C ALA A 56 -3.05 -5.60 8.46
N ALA A 57 -2.14 -4.70 8.83
CA ALA A 57 -2.42 -3.28 9.00
C ALA A 57 -2.87 -2.60 7.69
N ILE A 58 -2.33 -2.99 6.54
CA ILE A 58 -2.72 -2.45 5.23
C ILE A 58 -4.12 -2.97 4.85
N ALA A 59 -4.38 -4.26 5.07
CA ALA A 59 -5.68 -4.86 4.79
C ALA A 59 -6.81 -4.23 5.64
N ILE A 60 -6.56 -4.06 6.95
CA ILE A 60 -7.49 -3.42 7.88
C ILE A 60 -7.74 -1.95 7.48
N GLY A 61 -6.68 -1.19 7.19
CA GLY A 61 -6.82 0.21 6.78
C GLY A 61 -7.61 0.37 5.48
N LEU A 62 -7.42 -0.52 4.50
CA LEU A 62 -8.23 -0.51 3.28
C LEU A 62 -9.70 -0.82 3.53
N GLU A 63 -10.00 -1.80 4.39
CA GLU A 63 -11.36 -2.18 4.73
C GLU A 63 -12.11 -1.01 5.39
N LYS A 64 -11.47 -0.34 6.36
CA LYS A 64 -11.99 0.86 7.01
C LYS A 64 -12.23 2.00 6.02
N PHE A 65 -11.30 2.21 5.08
CA PHE A 65 -11.47 3.24 4.05
C PHE A 65 -12.69 2.99 3.18
N ARG A 66 -12.97 1.73 2.82
CA ARG A 66 -14.17 1.34 2.05
C ARG A 66 -15.46 1.57 2.83
N ALA A 67 -15.43 1.35 4.15
CA ALA A 67 -16.55 1.63 5.03
C ALA A 67 -16.83 3.15 5.19
N GLY A 68 -16.00 4.00 4.57
CA GLY A 68 -16.14 5.46 4.63
C GLY A 68 -15.42 6.08 5.83
N GLU A 69 -14.55 5.33 6.52
CA GLU A 69 -13.80 5.86 7.66
C GLU A 69 -12.69 6.80 7.18
N THR A 70 -12.86 8.09 7.45
CA THR A 70 -11.96 9.16 6.99
C THR A 70 -10.96 9.65 8.05
N ASN A 71 -11.12 9.24 9.31
CA ASN A 71 -10.30 9.68 10.43
C ASN A 71 -9.70 8.48 11.18
N SER A 72 -8.86 7.70 10.48
CA SER A 72 -8.29 6.47 11.01
C SER A 72 -6.79 6.41 10.73
N ALA A 73 -5.99 6.17 11.77
CA ALA A 73 -4.55 5.98 11.61
C ALA A 73 -4.25 4.79 10.69
N ASP A 74 -5.05 3.71 10.78
CA ASP A 74 -4.91 2.51 9.94
C ASP A 74 -5.16 2.82 8.46
N VAL A 75 -6.20 3.61 8.17
CA VAL A 75 -6.51 4.04 6.80
C VAL A 75 -5.40 4.94 6.26
N SER A 76 -4.96 5.92 7.05
CA SER A 76 -3.84 6.79 6.67
C SER A 76 -2.60 5.96 6.34
N TYR A 77 -2.23 5.03 7.22
CA TYR A 77 -1.10 4.13 7.01
C TYR A 77 -1.26 3.30 5.72
N ALA A 78 -2.41 2.64 5.53
CA ALA A 78 -2.66 1.82 4.35
C ALA A 78 -2.58 2.62 3.04
N LEU A 79 -3.19 3.81 3.00
CA LEU A 79 -3.12 4.68 1.82
C LEU A 79 -1.68 5.13 1.53
N HIS A 80 -0.87 5.42 2.55
CA HIS A 80 0.52 5.80 2.35
C HIS A 80 1.40 4.66 1.78
N GLN A 81 1.10 3.42 2.16
CA GLN A 81 1.82 2.26 1.62
C GLN A 81 1.42 1.95 0.17
N ILE A 82 0.15 2.18 -0.18
CA ILE A 82 -0.38 1.84 -1.51
C ILE A 82 -0.12 2.94 -2.53
N PHE A 83 -0.10 4.21 -2.12
CA PHE A 83 0.05 5.36 -3.00
C PHE A 83 1.37 6.11 -2.81
N PRO A 84 2.56 5.48 -2.91
CA PRO A 84 3.81 6.12 -2.51
C PRO A 84 4.14 7.35 -3.36
N LEU A 85 4.85 8.30 -2.75
CA LEU A 85 5.25 9.55 -3.40
C LEU A 85 5.97 9.30 -4.73
N GLY A 86 5.74 10.19 -5.69
CA GLY A 86 6.29 10.12 -7.05
C GLY A 86 5.58 9.16 -8.00
N ARG A 87 4.60 8.36 -7.53
CA ARG A 87 3.83 7.47 -8.41
C ARG A 87 2.83 8.23 -9.26
N LYS A 88 2.57 7.72 -10.46
CA LYS A 88 1.50 8.22 -11.34
C LYS A 88 0.16 7.61 -10.94
N ILE A 89 -0.85 8.46 -10.83
CA ILE A 89 -2.25 8.10 -10.59
C ILE A 89 -3.07 8.56 -11.80
N GLY A 90 -3.93 7.66 -12.29
CA GLY A 90 -5.03 7.98 -13.20
C GLY A 90 -6.25 8.44 -12.41
N LEU A 91 -6.70 9.66 -12.69
CA LEU A 91 -7.89 10.26 -12.10
C LEU A 91 -9.16 9.86 -12.86
N PRO A 92 -10.34 9.89 -12.21
CA PRO A 92 -11.61 9.52 -12.85
C PRO A 92 -11.99 10.38 -14.06
N ASN A 93 -11.45 11.60 -14.15
CA ASN A 93 -11.65 12.51 -15.26
C ASN A 93 -10.69 12.25 -16.45
N GLY A 94 -9.87 11.20 -16.38
CA GLY A 94 -8.92 10.82 -17.42
C GLY A 94 -7.55 11.51 -17.31
N GLN A 95 -7.36 12.44 -16.37
CA GLN A 95 -6.05 13.06 -16.15
C GLN A 95 -5.09 12.10 -15.46
N VAL A 96 -3.80 12.33 -15.66
CA VAL A 96 -2.72 11.62 -14.98
C VAL A 96 -1.92 12.62 -14.16
N GLY A 97 -1.73 12.33 -12.88
CA GLY A 97 -0.93 13.15 -11.98
C GLY A 97 0.10 12.33 -11.23
N SER A 98 1.17 12.96 -10.78
CA SER A 98 2.19 12.34 -9.92
C SER A 98 1.94 12.73 -8.46
N ILE A 99 2.07 11.78 -7.53
CA ILE A 99 1.87 12.03 -6.11
C ILE A 99 3.00 12.88 -5.56
N ALA A 100 2.73 14.10 -5.13
CA ALA A 100 3.73 15.01 -4.60
C ALA A 100 3.80 14.97 -3.07
N SER A 101 2.65 14.95 -2.39
CA SER A 101 2.57 14.85 -0.92
C SER A 101 1.16 14.49 -0.45
N TYR A 102 1.02 14.15 0.83
CA TYR A 102 -0.26 13.83 1.47
C TYR A 102 -0.76 15.00 2.32
N ALA A 103 -2.08 15.12 2.43
CA ALA A 103 -2.78 16.11 3.24
C ALA A 103 -3.83 15.42 4.12
N ASN A 104 -3.37 14.58 5.04
CA ASN A 104 -4.20 13.66 5.82
C ASN A 104 -4.79 14.26 7.12
N THR A 105 -4.98 15.58 7.17
CA THR A 105 -5.36 16.29 8.41
C THR A 105 -6.85 16.63 8.52
N HIS A 106 -7.71 16.08 7.66
CA HIS A 106 -9.09 16.57 7.52
C HIS A 106 -10.14 15.51 7.91
N ALA A 107 -11.06 15.90 8.79
CA ALA A 107 -12.14 15.03 9.27
C ALA A 107 -13.09 14.57 8.14
N ASP A 108 -13.19 15.35 7.06
CA ASP A 108 -14.09 15.06 5.94
C ASP A 108 -13.47 14.15 4.88
N GLY A 109 -12.18 13.81 4.95
CA GLY A 109 -11.56 12.88 4.01
C GLY A 109 -10.05 13.01 3.87
N TYR A 110 -9.49 12.08 3.11
CA TYR A 110 -8.08 12.07 2.74
C TYR A 110 -7.85 12.93 1.51
N TYR A 111 -6.88 13.84 1.58
CA TYR A 111 -6.48 14.69 0.46
C TYR A 111 -5.05 14.36 0.07
N MET A 112 -4.76 14.50 -1.22
CA MET A 112 -3.45 14.28 -1.79
C MET A 112 -3.11 15.46 -2.70
N TYR A 113 -1.85 15.88 -2.67
CA TYR A 113 -1.33 16.82 -3.65
C TYR A 113 -0.79 16.03 -4.84
N LEU A 114 -1.36 16.30 -6.02
CA LEU A 114 -0.93 15.73 -7.28
C LEU A 114 -0.29 16.82 -8.14
N GLU A 115 0.86 16.52 -8.73
CA GLU A 115 1.43 17.31 -9.80
C GLU A 115 0.82 16.86 -11.12
N ILE A 116 0.04 17.74 -11.74
CA ILE A 116 -0.62 17.52 -13.03
C ILE A 116 -0.19 18.66 -13.94
N ASP A 117 0.47 18.34 -15.05
CA ASP A 117 0.99 19.31 -16.02
C ASP A 117 1.88 20.40 -15.38
N GLY A 118 2.69 20.02 -14.38
CA GLY A 118 3.58 20.92 -13.65
C GLY A 118 2.89 21.80 -12.61
N VAL A 119 1.60 21.61 -12.37
CA VAL A 119 0.81 22.35 -11.37
C VAL A 119 0.46 21.44 -10.21
N LEU A 120 0.76 21.90 -8.99
CA LEU A 120 0.38 21.19 -7.77
C LEU A 120 -1.10 21.43 -7.46
N GLN A 121 -1.89 20.36 -7.43
CA GLN A 121 -3.32 20.40 -7.18
C GLN A 121 -3.66 19.57 -5.94
N ARG A 122 -4.44 20.15 -5.02
CA ARG A 122 -4.98 19.43 -3.87
C ARG A 122 -6.29 18.76 -4.28
N LEU A 123 -6.31 17.43 -4.26
CA LEU A 123 -7.49 16.67 -4.65
C LEU A 123 -7.91 15.72 -3.54
N LYS A 124 -9.22 15.65 -3.29
CA LYS A 124 -9.81 14.71 -2.34
C LYS A 124 -9.69 13.30 -2.94
N MET A 125 -9.00 12.41 -2.24
CA MET A 125 -8.94 11.01 -2.62
C MET A 125 -10.36 10.46 -2.60
N ASN A 126 -10.72 9.82 -3.69
CA ASN A 126 -11.90 8.98 -3.73
C ASN A 126 -11.49 7.58 -4.14
N ALA A 127 -12.36 6.62 -3.89
CA ALA A 127 -12.03 5.25 -4.20
C ALA A 127 -11.63 5.13 -5.68
N ARG A 128 -12.28 5.75 -6.65
CA ARG A 128 -12.07 5.50 -8.09
C ARG A 128 -10.68 5.86 -8.68
N TRP A 129 -9.74 6.35 -7.89
CA TRP A 129 -8.37 6.62 -8.33
C TRP A 129 -7.63 5.31 -8.60
N ARG A 130 -6.82 5.29 -9.67
CA ARG A 130 -6.08 4.08 -10.09
C ARG A 130 -4.59 4.37 -10.16
N LEU A 131 -3.78 3.53 -9.52
CA LEU A 131 -2.33 3.56 -9.73
C LEU A 131 -2.02 3.12 -11.15
N LEU A 132 -1.18 3.88 -11.84
CA LEU A 132 -0.71 3.50 -13.16
C LEU A 132 0.60 2.72 -13.05
N PRO A 133 0.89 1.84 -14.01
CA PRO A 133 2.22 1.26 -14.17
C PRO A 133 3.25 2.39 -14.26
N SER A 134 4.36 2.27 -13.53
CA SER A 134 5.48 3.21 -13.60
C SER A 134 6.76 2.45 -13.88
N ASP A 135 7.47 2.89 -14.92
CA ASP A 135 8.77 2.36 -15.33
C ASP A 135 9.88 2.82 -14.37
N LYS A 136 9.61 3.84 -13.55
CA LYS A 136 10.47 4.34 -12.48
C LYS A 136 9.82 4.03 -11.14
N LEU A 137 10.32 3.01 -10.46
CA LEU A 137 10.04 2.72 -9.06
C LEU A 137 10.80 3.75 -8.22
N LEU A 138 10.18 4.87 -7.87
CA LEU A 138 10.57 5.54 -6.62
C LEU A 138 9.91 4.73 -5.51
N ALA A 139 10.51 3.58 -5.18
CA ALA A 139 10.36 3.05 -3.84
C ALA A 139 10.82 4.16 -2.89
N LEU A 140 10.06 4.42 -1.83
CA LEU A 140 10.59 5.19 -0.70
C LEU A 140 11.92 4.53 -0.29
N PRO A 141 13.00 5.30 -0.04
CA PRO A 141 14.23 4.73 0.47
C PRO A 141 13.98 4.31 1.92
N TYR A 142 13.53 3.07 2.12
CA TYR A 142 13.65 2.41 3.41
C TYR A 142 14.02 0.93 3.23
N TYR A 143 15.18 0.72 2.61
CA TYR A 143 16.10 -0.26 3.15
C TYR A 143 17.00 0.53 4.10
N PRO A 144 16.97 0.34 5.43
CA PRO A 144 18.07 0.86 6.24
C PRO A 144 19.34 0.21 5.68
N ALA A 145 20.32 1.04 5.33
CA ALA A 145 21.66 0.53 5.07
C ALA A 145 22.06 -0.36 6.25
N PRO A 146 22.73 -1.50 6.04
CA PRO A 146 23.18 -2.34 7.14
C PRO A 146 23.96 -1.45 8.11
N PHE A 147 23.48 -1.37 9.36
CA PHE A 147 24.03 -0.46 10.36
C PHE A 147 25.55 -0.57 10.41
N THR A 148 26.21 0.57 10.43
CA THR A 148 27.66 0.63 10.64
C THR A 148 27.99 0.11 12.03
N LYS A 149 29.27 -0.20 12.27
CA LYS A 149 29.71 -0.67 13.59
C LYS A 149 29.44 0.39 14.66
N GLU A 150 29.61 1.67 14.33
CA GLU A 150 29.31 2.78 15.23
C GLU A 150 27.81 2.86 15.55
N GLU A 151 26.93 2.76 14.54
CA GLU A 151 25.47 2.83 14.75
C GLU A 151 24.96 1.68 15.61
N LYS A 152 25.48 0.46 15.40
CA LYS A 152 25.14 -0.69 16.25
C LYS A 152 25.59 -0.49 17.69
N ALA A 153 26.76 0.12 17.90
CA ALA A 153 27.28 0.38 19.25
C ALA A 153 26.41 1.41 19.97
N THR A 154 25.99 2.49 19.28
CA THR A 154 25.09 3.49 19.86
C THR A 154 23.71 2.92 20.18
N ILE A 155 23.16 2.03 19.34
CA ILE A 155 21.90 1.35 19.61
C ILE A 155 22.03 0.40 20.82
N LEU A 156 23.12 -0.37 20.89
CA LEU A 156 23.40 -1.24 22.04
C LEU A 156 23.59 -0.47 23.34
N GLU A 157 24.26 0.67 23.28
CA GLU A 157 24.47 1.56 24.43
C GLU A 157 23.15 2.19 24.88
N PHE A 158 22.29 2.56 23.94
CA PHE A 158 20.94 3.05 24.21
C PHE A 158 20.02 1.95 24.78
N ASP A 159 20.05 0.74 24.24
CA ASP A 159 19.26 -0.42 24.75
C ASP A 159 19.74 -0.87 26.12
N GLN A 160 21.05 -0.79 26.40
CA GLN A 160 21.60 -1.04 27.73
C GLN A 160 21.20 0.05 28.74
N TRP A 161 21.13 1.31 28.29
CA TRP A 161 20.65 2.43 29.11
C TRP A 161 19.13 2.38 29.34
N ALA A 162 18.36 1.96 28.34
CA ALA A 162 16.90 1.88 28.39
C ALA A 162 16.36 0.70 29.21
N GLY A 163 17.23 -0.22 29.65
CA GLY A 163 16.91 -1.28 30.60
C GLY A 163 15.91 -2.29 30.05
N GLY A 164 16.43 -3.29 29.34
CA GLY A 164 15.68 -4.35 28.65
C GLY A 164 14.35 -4.77 29.31
N TYR A 165 13.27 -4.53 28.58
CA TYR A 165 11.93 -5.06 28.77
C TYR A 165 11.37 -5.52 27.43
#